data_AF-A0A2T1GLH9-F1
#
_entry.id   AF-A0A2T1GLH9-F1
#
_cell.length_a   1.000
_cell.length_b   1.000
_cell.length_c   1.000
_cell.angle_alpha   90.00
_cell.angle_beta   90.00
_cell.angle_gamma   90.00
#
_symmetry.space_group_name_H-M   'P 1'
#
loop_
_entity.id
_entity.type
_entity.pdbx_description
1 polymer ?
#
loop_
_entity_poly.entity_id
_entity_poly.type
_entity_poly.pdbx_seq_one_letter_code
_entity_poly.pdbx_strand_id
1 'polypeptide(L)'
;MENYDPKKSTGAFEYLNEYFFLPTEESSPDGAFDWIWMMHDEDWHLLTEAWQNRPPEWRESCAYILGQGSVEDSLPLLRQALFDENIDVALHAADSIASQRLDLDEEAPEIPDLEDEIVSRLRDLVVISGGKHMEEVIAFLETQTE
;
A
#
# COMPACT_ATOMS: atom_id res chain seq x y z
N MET A 1 32.46 7.83 -9.84
CA MET A 1 31.56 6.86 -9.19
C MET A 1 31.08 7.54 -7.94
N GLU A 2 29.89 8.15 -7.99
CA GLU A 2 29.23 8.59 -6.75
C GLU A 2 28.92 7.34 -5.93
N ASN A 3 29.26 7.39 -4.64
CA ASN A 3 28.93 6.31 -3.71
C ASN A 3 27.41 6.26 -3.57
N TYR A 4 26.83 5.10 -3.88
CA TYR A 4 25.44 4.80 -3.56
C TYR A 4 25.24 4.95 -2.04
N ASP A 5 24.37 5.88 -1.66
CA ASP A 5 23.93 6.07 -0.28
C ASP A 5 22.46 5.63 -0.21
N PRO A 6 22.15 4.48 0.41
CA PRO A 6 20.79 3.95 0.50
C PRO A 6 19.86 4.82 1.34
N LYS A 7 20.36 5.91 1.96
CA LYS A 7 19.57 6.85 2.77
C LYS A 7 19.17 8.12 2.03
N LYS A 8 19.67 8.32 0.81
CA LYS A 8 19.45 9.54 0.05
C LYS A 8 18.33 9.30 -0.96
N SER A 9 17.35 10.21 -1.01
CA SER A 9 16.22 10.11 -1.95
C SER A 9 16.70 9.93 -3.39
N THR A 10 16.04 9.01 -4.10
CA THR A 10 16.25 8.75 -5.53
C THR A 10 15.46 9.69 -6.43
N GLY A 11 14.65 10.58 -5.86
CA GLY A 11 13.60 11.30 -6.59
C GLY A 11 12.32 10.49 -6.79
N ALA A 12 12.25 9.27 -6.22
CA ALA A 12 11.10 8.39 -6.37
C ALA A 12 9.86 8.98 -5.69
N PHE A 13 10.01 9.56 -4.50
CA PHE A 13 8.90 10.27 -3.86
C PHE A 13 8.38 11.42 -4.72
N GLU A 14 9.24 12.27 -5.27
CA GLU A 14 8.82 13.41 -6.09
C GLU A 14 8.03 12.96 -7.31
N TYR A 15 8.50 11.92 -8.00
CA TYR A 15 7.80 11.34 -9.13
C TYR A 15 6.43 10.80 -8.71
N LEU A 16 6.37 9.94 -7.69
CA LEU A 16 5.11 9.37 -7.19
C LEU A 16 4.14 10.46 -6.72
N ASN A 17 4.64 11.45 -5.99
CA ASN A 17 3.84 12.53 -5.46
C ASN A 17 3.22 13.37 -6.58
N GLU A 18 3.94 13.66 -7.67
CA GLU A 18 3.39 14.32 -8.86
C GLU A 18 2.41 13.40 -9.60
N TYR A 19 2.79 12.14 -9.78
CA TYR A 19 2.04 11.14 -10.53
C TYR A 19 0.63 10.91 -9.95
N PHE A 20 0.49 10.86 -8.61
CA PHE A 20 -0.80 10.68 -7.94
C PHE A 20 -1.76 11.88 -8.09
N PHE A 21 -1.32 13.02 -8.65
CA PHE A 21 -2.21 14.13 -9.00
C PHE A 21 -2.70 14.11 -10.45
N LEU A 22 -2.17 13.22 -11.30
CA LEU A 22 -2.51 13.19 -12.71
C LEU A 22 -3.85 12.48 -12.93
N PRO A 23 -4.77 13.08 -13.72
CA PRO A 23 -6.04 12.43 -14.05
C PRO A 23 -5.80 11.17 -14.90
N THR A 24 -6.44 10.08 -14.48
CA THR A 24 -6.25 8.69 -14.92
C THR A 24 -6.67 8.36 -16.37
N GLU A 25 -6.97 9.34 -17.22
CA GLU A 25 -7.50 9.05 -18.57
C GLU A 25 -6.46 8.51 -19.57
N GLU A 26 -5.16 8.76 -19.37
CA GLU A 26 -4.10 8.28 -20.29
C GLU A 26 -2.91 7.57 -19.62
N SER A 27 -2.84 7.53 -18.28
CA SER A 27 -1.78 6.84 -17.54
C SER A 27 -2.38 5.84 -16.57
N SER A 28 -2.30 4.55 -16.90
CA SER A 28 -2.58 3.48 -15.93
C SER A 28 -1.64 3.63 -14.74
N PRO A 29 -2.12 3.56 -13.48
CA PRO A 29 -1.27 3.69 -12.30
C PRO A 29 -0.07 2.74 -12.31
N ASP A 30 -0.17 1.64 -13.06
CA ASP A 30 0.91 0.68 -13.34
C ASP A 30 2.24 1.33 -13.78
N GLY A 31 2.20 2.49 -14.43
CA GLY A 31 3.40 3.23 -14.81
C GLY A 31 4.26 3.70 -13.63
N ALA A 32 3.71 3.70 -12.41
CA ALA A 32 4.39 4.03 -11.18
C ALA A 32 4.90 2.80 -10.39
N PHE A 33 4.62 1.57 -10.85
CA PHE A 33 5.01 0.37 -10.11
C PHE A 33 6.51 0.23 -9.93
N ASP A 34 7.33 0.54 -10.93
CA ASP A 34 8.78 0.43 -10.77
C ASP A 34 9.34 1.40 -9.72
N TRP A 35 8.66 2.53 -9.51
CA TRP A 35 9.13 3.59 -8.62
C TRP A 35 8.96 3.26 -7.14
N ILE A 36 7.97 2.45 -6.77
CA ILE A 36 7.79 2.01 -5.37
C ILE A 36 8.99 1.16 -4.92
N TRP A 37 9.58 0.38 -5.83
CA TRP A 37 10.77 -0.45 -5.59
C TRP A 37 12.09 0.36 -5.58
N MET A 38 12.04 1.63 -5.99
CA MET A 38 13.18 2.55 -5.97
C MET A 38 13.17 3.49 -4.76
N MET A 39 12.16 3.41 -3.89
CA MET A 39 12.07 4.24 -2.70
C MET A 39 13.12 3.84 -1.66
N HIS A 40 13.73 4.85 -1.05
CA HIS A 40 14.62 4.71 0.10
C HIS A 40 14.00 5.31 1.37
N ASP A 41 14.67 5.15 2.51
CA ASP A 41 14.21 5.64 3.82
C ASP A 41 13.68 7.10 3.78
N GLU A 42 14.37 7.98 3.04
CA GLU A 42 13.96 9.38 2.87
C GLU A 42 12.68 9.52 2.04
N ASP A 43 12.52 8.75 0.97
CA ASP A 43 11.31 8.77 0.14
C ASP A 43 10.09 8.29 0.95
N TRP A 44 10.26 7.23 1.75
CA TRP A 44 9.21 6.71 2.65
C TRP A 44 8.82 7.71 3.72
N HIS A 45 9.81 8.41 4.29
CA HIS A 45 9.57 9.48 5.24
C HIS A 45 8.76 10.62 4.62
N LEU A 46 9.16 11.10 3.45
CA LEU A 46 8.45 12.17 2.72
C LEU A 46 7.03 11.75 2.32
N LEU A 47 6.83 10.50 1.90
CA LEU A 47 5.52 9.95 1.57
C LEU A 47 4.59 9.96 2.79
N THR A 48 5.11 9.54 3.94
CA THR A 48 4.38 9.55 5.22
C THR A 48 3.96 10.96 5.61
N GLU A 49 4.87 11.93 5.53
CA GLU A 49 4.60 13.33 5.87
C GLU A 49 3.57 13.97 4.92
N ALA A 50 3.64 13.63 3.63
CA ALA A 50 2.72 14.15 2.63
C ALA A 50 1.29 13.66 2.85
N TRP A 51 1.10 12.39 3.21
CA TRP A 51 -0.20 11.70 3.27
C TRP A 51 -1.34 12.56 3.86
N GLN A 52 -1.12 13.11 5.06
CA GLN A 52 -2.17 13.80 5.84
C GLN A 52 -2.71 15.06 5.15
N ASN A 53 -1.93 15.67 4.25
CA ASN A 53 -2.29 16.92 3.58
C ASN A 53 -2.67 16.71 2.11
N ARG A 54 -2.85 15.46 1.68
CA ARG A 54 -3.18 15.10 0.29
C ARG A 54 -4.67 14.83 0.13
N PRO A 55 -5.26 15.15 -1.04
CA PRO A 55 -6.67 14.88 -1.30
C PRO A 55 -6.95 13.38 -1.41
N PRO A 56 -8.21 12.93 -1.23
CA PRO A 56 -8.54 11.51 -1.25
C PRO A 56 -8.10 10.77 -2.52
N GLU A 57 -8.22 11.39 -3.70
CA GLU A 57 -7.84 10.78 -4.98
C GLU A 57 -6.33 10.46 -5.05
N TRP A 58 -5.52 11.32 -4.43
CA TRP A 58 -4.07 11.09 -4.29
C TRP A 58 -3.80 9.93 -3.32
N ARG A 59 -4.52 9.89 -2.18
CA ARG A 59 -4.36 8.84 -1.16
C ARG A 59 -4.80 7.47 -1.66
N GLU A 60 -5.85 7.44 -2.47
CA GLU A 60 -6.36 6.25 -3.15
C GLU A 60 -5.32 5.70 -4.12
N SER A 61 -4.80 6.56 -5.02
CA SER A 61 -3.73 6.19 -5.95
C SER A 61 -2.49 5.69 -5.20
N CYS A 62 -2.12 6.37 -4.11
CA CYS A 62 -1.01 5.95 -3.27
C CYS A 62 -1.26 4.57 -2.66
N ALA A 63 -2.43 4.33 -2.05
CA ALA A 63 -2.79 3.04 -1.46
C ALA A 63 -2.74 1.89 -2.48
N TYR A 64 -3.13 2.15 -3.73
CA TYR A 64 -3.01 1.19 -4.83
C TYR A 64 -1.54 0.86 -5.15
N ILE A 65 -0.69 1.88 -5.37
CA ILE A 65 0.73 1.67 -5.69
C ILE A 65 1.50 1.00 -4.56
N LEU A 66 1.18 1.33 -3.31
CA LEU A 66 1.79 0.71 -2.12
C LEU A 66 1.61 -0.82 -2.13
N GLY A 67 0.49 -1.33 -2.65
CA GLY A 67 0.23 -2.77 -2.77
C GLY A 67 1.20 -3.51 -3.69
N GLN A 68 1.91 -2.80 -4.58
CA GLN A 68 2.93 -3.39 -5.45
C GLN A 68 4.34 -3.32 -4.87
N GLY A 69 4.53 -2.65 -3.73
CA GLY A 69 5.82 -2.53 -3.06
C GLY A 69 6.14 -3.68 -2.12
N SER A 70 7.29 -3.58 -1.46
CA SER A 70 7.67 -4.50 -0.40
C SER A 70 6.65 -4.45 0.75
N VAL A 71 6.35 -5.60 1.36
CA VAL A 71 5.43 -5.62 2.50
C VAL A 71 6.02 -4.87 3.69
N GLU A 72 7.32 -5.00 3.94
CA GLU A 72 8.01 -4.37 5.07
C GLU A 72 7.84 -2.84 5.06
N ASP A 73 8.03 -2.22 3.89
CA ASP A 73 8.00 -0.76 3.78
C ASP A 73 6.59 -0.20 3.57
N SER A 74 5.74 -0.88 2.80
CA SER A 74 4.39 -0.41 2.48
C SER A 74 3.39 -0.60 3.62
N LEU A 75 3.54 -1.66 4.42
CA LEU A 75 2.52 -2.07 5.40
C LEU A 75 2.19 -0.99 6.45
N PRO A 76 3.14 -0.21 6.99
CA PRO A 76 2.81 0.89 7.91
C PRO A 76 1.84 1.92 7.33
N LEU A 77 2.04 2.35 6.07
CA LEU A 77 1.15 3.31 5.41
C LEU A 77 -0.18 2.68 5.02
N LEU A 78 -0.17 1.43 4.55
CA LEU A 78 -1.40 0.71 4.24
C LEU A 78 -2.27 0.51 5.50
N ARG A 79 -1.65 0.26 6.66
CA ARG A 79 -2.36 0.23 7.96
C ARG A 79 -2.99 1.57 8.28
N GLN A 80 -2.30 2.69 8.04
CA GLN A 80 -2.88 4.02 8.20
C GLN A 80 -4.05 4.25 7.24
N ALA A 81 -3.93 3.80 5.99
CA ALA A 81 -4.94 3.97 4.94
C ALA A 81 -6.23 3.15 5.20
N LEU A 82 -6.14 2.00 5.88
CA LEU A 82 -7.33 1.21 6.29
C LEU A 82 -8.33 1.98 7.15
N PHE A 83 -7.85 3.01 7.86
CA PHE A 83 -8.65 3.89 8.72
C PHE A 83 -8.81 5.28 8.13
N ASP A 84 -8.54 5.46 6.83
CA ASP A 84 -8.80 6.73 6.16
C ASP A 84 -10.30 7.07 6.24
N GLU A 85 -10.60 8.37 6.35
CA GLU A 85 -11.97 8.88 6.38
C GLU A 85 -12.69 8.66 5.05
N ASN A 86 -11.95 8.60 3.95
CA ASN A 86 -12.48 8.30 2.64
C ASN A 86 -12.56 6.77 2.45
N ILE A 87 -13.76 6.29 2.14
CA ILE A 87 -14.02 4.86 2.02
C ILE A 87 -13.26 4.22 0.85
N ASP A 88 -13.07 4.93 -0.26
CA ASP A 88 -12.39 4.39 -1.46
C ASP A 88 -10.90 4.20 -1.19
N VAL A 89 -10.28 5.09 -0.40
CA VAL A 89 -8.91 4.91 0.10
C VAL A 89 -8.80 3.68 1.00
N ALA A 90 -9.75 3.51 1.93
CA ALA A 90 -9.76 2.37 2.84
C ALA A 90 -9.96 1.04 2.10
N LEU A 91 -10.83 1.01 1.09
CA LEU A 91 -11.06 -0.17 0.25
C LEU A 91 -9.81 -0.54 -0.56
N HIS A 92 -9.14 0.43 -1.17
CA HIS A 92 -7.88 0.18 -1.86
C HIS A 92 -6.79 -0.32 -0.92
N ALA A 93 -6.68 0.24 0.28
CA ALA A 93 -5.72 -0.24 1.27
C ALA A 93 -5.98 -1.70 1.66
N ALA A 94 -7.26 -2.07 1.82
CA ALA A 94 -7.68 -3.43 2.12
C ALA A 94 -7.31 -4.40 1.00
N ASP A 95 -7.63 -4.06 -0.26
CA ASP A 95 -7.30 -4.86 -1.42
C ASP A 95 -5.77 -4.97 -1.61
N SER A 96 -5.02 -3.88 -1.42
CA SER A 96 -3.55 -3.87 -1.48
C SER A 96 -2.90 -4.77 -0.44
N ILE A 97 -3.35 -4.70 0.83
CA ILE A 97 -2.86 -5.60 1.88
C ILE A 97 -3.18 -7.04 1.52
N ALA A 98 -4.43 -7.32 1.12
CA ALA A 98 -4.85 -8.64 0.68
C ALA A 98 -3.97 -9.22 -0.44
N SER A 99 -3.75 -8.45 -1.50
CA SER A 99 -2.89 -8.84 -2.62
C SER A 99 -1.46 -9.13 -2.18
N GLN A 100 -0.86 -8.23 -1.40
CA GLN A 100 0.49 -8.44 -0.86
C GLN A 100 0.61 -9.75 -0.08
N ARG A 101 -0.42 -10.17 0.65
CA ARG A 101 -0.42 -11.43 1.41
C ARG A 101 -0.54 -12.66 0.53
N LEU A 102 -1.32 -12.59 -0.54
CA LEU A 102 -1.56 -13.71 -1.44
C LEU A 102 -0.41 -13.93 -2.43
N ASP A 103 0.27 -12.85 -2.81
CA ASP A 103 1.39 -12.87 -3.73
C ASP A 103 2.74 -13.17 -3.02
N LEU A 104 2.72 -13.49 -1.72
CA LEU A 104 3.91 -13.97 -1.04
C LEU A 104 4.26 -15.40 -1.45
N ASP A 105 5.43 -15.54 -2.08
CA ASP A 105 6.09 -16.84 -2.24
C ASP A 105 6.47 -17.44 -0.87
N GLU A 106 6.63 -18.77 -0.79
CA GLU A 106 7.03 -19.49 0.45
C GLU A 106 8.35 -18.96 1.07
N GLU A 107 9.18 -18.26 0.28
CA GLU A 107 10.46 -17.67 0.68
C GLU A 107 10.34 -16.19 1.10
N ALA A 108 9.15 -15.60 1.02
CA ALA A 108 8.94 -14.22 1.42
C ALA A 108 9.09 -14.06 2.95
N PRO A 109 9.55 -12.89 3.43
CA PRO A 109 9.60 -12.63 4.86
C PRO A 109 8.21 -12.79 5.47
N GLU A 110 8.16 -13.44 6.64
CA GLU A 110 6.95 -13.61 7.42
C GLU A 110 6.35 -12.22 7.70
N ILE A 111 5.12 -11.98 7.22
CA ILE A 111 4.48 -10.68 7.45
C ILE A 111 4.24 -10.55 8.95
N PRO A 112 4.56 -9.40 9.57
CA PRO A 112 4.21 -9.18 10.97
C PRO A 112 2.72 -9.50 11.20
N ASP A 113 2.46 -10.19 12.30
CA ASP A 113 1.10 -10.42 12.78
C ASP A 113 0.32 -9.09 12.75
N LEU A 114 -0.90 -9.15 12.23
CA LEU A 114 -1.79 -8.00 12.24
C LEU A 114 -2.47 -7.96 13.60
N GLU A 115 -2.55 -6.77 14.18
CA GLU A 115 -3.35 -6.54 15.37
C GLU A 115 -4.83 -6.85 15.08
N ASP A 116 -5.56 -7.34 16.08
CA ASP A 116 -6.97 -7.75 15.94
C ASP A 116 -7.86 -6.67 15.31
N GLU A 117 -7.60 -5.39 15.62
CA GLU A 117 -8.33 -4.26 15.05
C GLU A 117 -8.09 -4.15 13.53
N ILE A 118 -6.86 -4.35 13.07
CA ILE A 118 -6.50 -4.37 11.65
C ILE A 118 -7.18 -5.55 10.97
N VAL A 119 -7.13 -6.74 11.57
CA VAL A 119 -7.76 -7.96 11.03
C VAL A 119 -9.28 -7.75 10.88
N SER A 120 -9.93 -7.21 11.92
CA SER A 120 -11.36 -6.91 11.89
C SER A 120 -11.69 -5.90 10.81
N ARG A 121 -10.92 -4.81 10.72
CA ARG A 121 -11.15 -3.75 9.73
C ARG A 121 -10.95 -4.25 8.30
N LEU A 122 -9.90 -5.03 8.07
CA LEU A 122 -9.60 -5.63 6.77
C LEU A 122 -10.73 -6.57 6.33
N ARG A 123 -11.24 -7.41 7.25
CA ARG A 123 -12.37 -8.30 6.98
C ARG A 123 -13.62 -7.53 6.54
N ASP A 124 -13.97 -6.47 7.26
CA ASP A 124 -15.14 -5.65 6.93
C ASP A 124 -15.02 -5.01 5.55
N LEU A 125 -13.84 -4.48 5.21
CA LEU A 125 -13.61 -3.77 3.96
C LEU A 125 -13.54 -4.70 2.75
N VAL A 126 -12.90 -5.87 2.87
CA VAL A 126 -12.79 -6.84 1.78
C VAL A 126 -14.16 -7.44 1.43
N VAL A 127 -15.06 -7.59 2.40
CA VAL A 127 -16.46 -7.95 2.16
C VAL A 127 -17.20 -6.86 1.37
N ILE A 128 -16.86 -5.58 1.60
CA ILE A 128 -17.46 -4.45 0.89
C ILE A 128 -16.91 -4.31 -0.53
N SER A 129 -15.58 -4.45 -0.72
CA SER A 129 -14.95 -4.31 -2.05
C SER A 129 -15.41 -5.41 -3.01
N GLY A 130 -15.76 -6.59 -2.50
CA GLY A 130 -16.11 -7.74 -3.32
C GLY A 130 -14.95 -8.15 -4.23
N GLY A 131 -13.72 -7.85 -3.81
CA GLY A 131 -12.51 -8.01 -4.58
C GLY A 131 -12.30 -9.44 -5.09
N LYS A 132 -11.51 -9.58 -6.15
CA LYS A 132 -11.24 -10.85 -6.85
C LYS A 132 -10.75 -11.97 -5.93
N HIS A 133 -10.15 -11.63 -4.79
CA HIS A 133 -9.55 -12.54 -3.84
C HIS A 133 -10.24 -12.57 -2.46
N MET A 134 -11.48 -12.11 -2.39
CA MET A 134 -12.24 -11.99 -1.13
C MET A 134 -12.27 -13.31 -0.35
N GLU A 135 -12.48 -14.45 -1.02
CA GLU A 135 -12.58 -15.76 -0.36
C GLU A 135 -11.24 -16.21 0.24
N GLU A 136 -10.14 -16.05 -0.50
CA GLU A 136 -8.80 -16.41 -0.02
C GLU A 136 -8.36 -15.52 1.14
N VAL A 137 -8.69 -14.23 1.08
CA VAL A 137 -8.37 -13.27 2.15
C VAL A 137 -9.19 -13.58 3.40
N ILE A 138 -10.49 -13.86 3.28
CA ILE A 138 -11.33 -14.23 4.42
C ILE A 138 -10.79 -15.52 5.07
N ALA A 139 -10.50 -16.54 4.27
CA ALA A 139 -9.96 -17.80 4.78
C ALA A 139 -8.61 -17.58 5.50
N PHE A 140 -7.73 -16.74 4.95
CA PHE A 140 -6.49 -16.35 5.63
C PHE A 140 -6.76 -15.66 6.96
N LEU A 141 -7.64 -14.66 7.00
CA LEU A 141 -7.93 -13.91 8.22
C LEU A 141 -8.58 -14.75 9.32
N GLU A 142 -9.25 -15.84 8.97
CA GLU A 142 -9.77 -16.81 9.96
C GLU A 142 -8.65 -17.54 10.70
N THR A 143 -7.53 -17.84 10.03
CA THR A 143 -6.35 -18.49 10.65
C THR A 143 -5.61 -17.63 11.66
N GLN A 144 -5.82 -16.31 11.61
CA GLN A 144 -5.13 -15.33 12.47
C GLN A 144 -5.88 -15.07 13.79
N THR A 145 -7.11 -15.58 13.91
CA THR A 145 -7.98 -15.37 15.08
C THR A 145 -8.08 -16.58 16.02
N GLU A 146 -7.25 -17.62 15.83
CA GLU A 146 -7.20 -18.84 16.67
C GLU A 146 -6.13 -18.80 17.78
#